data_AF-A0A939VSP1-F1
#
_entry.id   AF-A0A939VSP1-F1
#
_cell.length_a   1.000
_cell.length_b   1.000
_cell.length_c   1.000
_cell.angle_alpha   90.00
_cell.angle_beta   90.00
_cell.angle_gamma   90.00
#
_symmetry.space_group_name_H-M   'P 1'
#
loop_
_entity.id
_entity.type
_entity.pdbx_description
1 polymer ?
#
loop_
_entity_poly.entity_id
_entity_poly.type
_entity_poly.pdbx_seq_one_letter_code
_entity_poly.pdbx_strand_id
1 'polypeptide(L)'
;MKMILRFLSVSLLIFAVSGGEKIVARWDFTTGKTESSIGSFPLKLRGKTQVSEKGLTTGDSPDSKPEGAVTPKVYPELSPAAFRLTVRFRLSEKAFSGKKNMFFLWDNKYLHYRHTKDRAEHNRGFMLYLVRLKNGSFRAQAAIGFGTKSAIFFGPDWKTSPGKNHTLSFEYDGIGQVRFQLDGGRKLERTSAIRGPAAPAFYPTVIGDRVFSGYYPFDGEISTVELVSIDIPAADIAFPVRKSFRRNEKNALVKLAVTDYTSEGLKNLRVTVSGKDRIVSAVLNPEFKDKTSVLLNIPVRTGLLPGNYPCSLILKADSACGPVEIRKNFTLRIGPVRKDGDQIRFFWLISPYYYERIRDLGFTHLLNTYFGSLDSRTGRFSEASAVNRRELMDKMLADGLVYLESSILAHDKSIRTKYPRIRKNGTKNPKNLDAANPAALELCVSLAKQAAAMIGDHPAYGGVLSSSEVRDGSHPSFTPHQKKAF
;
A
#
# COMPACT_ATOMS: atom_id res chain seq x y z
N MET A 1 -1.09 -36.19 34.20
CA MET A 1 -2.46 -36.17 33.63
C MET A 1 -3.11 -34.82 33.87
N LYS A 2 -3.06 -33.91 32.88
CA LYS A 2 -3.96 -32.77 32.56
C LYS A 2 -3.19 -31.76 31.72
N MET A 3 -3.32 -31.96 30.42
CA MET A 3 -2.75 -31.18 29.33
C MET A 3 -3.57 -29.87 29.22
N ILE A 4 -2.92 -28.72 29.41
CA ILE A 4 -3.54 -27.40 29.23
C ILE A 4 -3.41 -27.04 27.75
N LEU A 5 -4.51 -27.23 27.01
CA LEU A 5 -4.65 -26.85 25.61
C LEU A 5 -4.66 -25.31 25.50
N ARG A 6 -3.57 -24.71 25.02
CA ARG A 6 -3.56 -23.31 24.60
C ARG A 6 -4.28 -23.21 23.25
N PHE A 7 -5.49 -22.65 23.26
CA PHE A 7 -6.18 -22.24 22.04
C PHE A 7 -5.44 -21.07 21.39
N LEU A 8 -4.62 -21.36 20.38
CA LEU A 8 -4.14 -20.37 19.43
C LEU A 8 -5.34 -19.91 18.60
N SER A 9 -5.86 -18.72 18.87
CA SER A 9 -6.85 -18.07 18.02
C SER A 9 -6.13 -17.56 16.77
N VAL A 10 -6.02 -18.40 15.75
CA VAL A 10 -5.63 -17.97 14.40
C VAL A 10 -6.80 -17.18 13.84
N SER A 11 -6.73 -15.86 13.94
CA SER A 11 -7.62 -14.95 13.22
C SER A 11 -7.31 -15.04 11.73
N LEU A 12 -7.90 -16.03 11.06
CA LEU A 12 -7.93 -16.14 9.62
C LEU A 12 -8.84 -15.01 9.12
N LEU A 13 -8.26 -13.89 8.66
CA LEU A 13 -8.99 -12.93 7.84
C LEU A 13 -9.27 -13.59 6.49
N ILE A 14 -10.37 -14.34 6.41
CA ILE A 14 -11.01 -14.64 5.14
C ILE A 14 -11.77 -13.38 4.74
N PHE A 15 -11.18 -12.57 3.86
CA PHE A 15 -12.00 -11.70 3.03
C PHE A 15 -12.65 -12.61 1.99
N ALA A 16 -13.92 -12.93 2.19
CA ALA A 16 -14.77 -13.39 1.09
C ALA A 16 -14.99 -12.17 0.18
N VAL A 17 -14.10 -11.98 -0.79
CA VAL A 17 -14.43 -11.18 -1.97
C VAL A 17 -15.32 -12.09 -2.81
N SER A 18 -16.61 -11.80 -2.86
CA SER A 18 -17.58 -12.50 -3.71
C SER A 18 -17.41 -12.08 -5.17
N GLY A 19 -16.23 -12.34 -5.73
CA GLY A 19 -15.92 -12.13 -7.14
C GLY A 19 -15.49 -13.44 -7.78
N GLY A 20 -16.03 -13.75 -8.94
CA GLY A 20 -15.56 -14.87 -9.76
C GLY A 20 -14.14 -14.62 -10.26
N GLU A 21 -13.36 -15.69 -10.36
CA GLU A 21 -12.09 -15.70 -11.10
C GLU A 21 -12.32 -16.45 -12.42
N LYS A 22 -11.81 -15.90 -13.53
CA LYS A 22 -11.81 -16.56 -14.83
C LYS A 22 -10.40 -16.60 -15.39
N ILE A 23 -9.88 -17.79 -15.68
CA ILE A 23 -8.61 -17.94 -16.40
C ILE A 23 -8.83 -17.39 -17.81
N VAL A 24 -8.07 -16.34 -18.15
CA VAL A 24 -8.11 -15.70 -19.46
C VAL A 24 -7.17 -16.43 -20.41
N ALA A 25 -5.92 -16.61 -19.98
CA ALA A 25 -4.88 -17.20 -20.79
C ALA A 25 -3.87 -17.98 -19.94
N ARG A 26 -3.30 -19.05 -20.52
CA ARG A 26 -2.25 -19.85 -19.90
C ARG A 26 -1.30 -20.37 -20.97
N TRP A 27 -0.06 -19.89 -20.94
CA TRP A 27 1.03 -20.43 -21.73
C TRP A 27 1.89 -21.36 -20.87
N ASP A 28 2.15 -22.55 -21.40
CA ASP A 28 3.13 -23.49 -20.85
C ASP A 28 4.20 -23.73 -21.91
N PHE A 29 5.29 -22.97 -21.79
CA PHE A 29 6.39 -23.00 -22.75
C PHE A 29 7.20 -24.28 -22.66
N THR A 30 7.10 -25.04 -21.56
CA THR A 30 7.80 -26.34 -21.43
C THR A 30 7.25 -27.39 -22.40
N THR A 31 6.07 -27.13 -22.99
CA THR A 31 5.47 -28.00 -24.01
C THR A 31 5.98 -27.73 -25.43
N GLY A 32 6.91 -26.78 -25.63
CA GLY A 32 7.38 -26.39 -26.95
C GLY A 32 6.42 -25.49 -27.74
N LYS A 33 5.27 -25.11 -27.16
CA LYS A 33 4.19 -24.37 -27.85
C LYS A 33 4.22 -22.88 -27.53
N THR A 34 3.79 -22.07 -28.50
CA THR A 34 3.59 -20.62 -28.36
C THR A 34 2.11 -20.21 -28.33
N GLU A 35 1.21 -21.17 -28.47
CA GLU A 35 -0.23 -20.97 -28.33
C GLU A 35 -0.64 -21.07 -26.86
N SER A 36 -1.63 -20.27 -26.46
CA SER A 36 -2.20 -20.39 -25.13
C SER A 36 -3.05 -21.66 -25.03
N SER A 37 -2.93 -22.40 -23.93
CA SER A 37 -3.78 -23.55 -23.62
C SER A 37 -5.22 -23.16 -23.23
N ILE A 38 -5.42 -21.89 -22.87
CA ILE A 38 -6.73 -21.31 -22.53
C ILE A 38 -6.89 -20.01 -23.31
N GLY A 39 -7.99 -19.87 -24.06
CA GLY A 39 -8.17 -18.76 -24.99
C GLY A 39 -7.25 -18.88 -26.22
N SER A 40 -7.65 -18.31 -27.35
CA SER A 40 -6.86 -18.40 -28.61
C SER A 40 -5.98 -17.16 -28.75
N PHE A 41 -4.75 -17.25 -28.23
CA PHE A 41 -3.79 -16.17 -28.15
C PHE A 41 -2.41 -16.64 -28.63
N PRO A 42 -2.19 -16.74 -29.95
CA PRO A 42 -0.91 -17.16 -30.51
C PRO A 42 0.18 -16.13 -30.22
N LEU A 43 1.39 -16.61 -29.93
CA LEU A 43 2.59 -15.78 -29.82
C LEU A 43 3.54 -16.02 -30.99
N LYS A 44 4.10 -14.92 -31.52
CA LYS A 44 5.20 -14.91 -32.48
C LYS A 44 6.50 -14.63 -31.75
N LEU A 45 7.51 -15.47 -31.94
CA LEU A 45 8.84 -15.27 -31.35
C LEU A 45 9.56 -14.11 -32.06
N ARG A 46 10.26 -13.27 -31.29
CA ARG A 46 11.08 -12.15 -31.78
C ARG A 46 12.56 -12.44 -31.59
N GLY A 47 13.40 -11.89 -32.46
CA GLY A 47 14.85 -11.97 -32.32
C GLY A 47 15.36 -13.40 -32.29
N LYS A 48 16.20 -13.71 -31.29
CA LYS A 48 16.78 -15.04 -31.04
C LYS A 48 15.99 -15.84 -30.01
N THR A 49 14.76 -15.45 -29.71
CA THR A 49 13.93 -16.10 -28.71
C THR A 49 13.55 -17.50 -29.16
N GLN A 50 13.62 -18.44 -28.23
CA GLN A 50 13.34 -19.86 -28.44
C GLN A 50 12.38 -20.38 -27.38
N VAL A 51 11.63 -21.41 -27.74
CA VAL A 51 10.82 -22.21 -26.82
C VAL A 51 11.35 -23.64 -26.85
N SER A 52 11.58 -24.21 -25.68
CA SER A 52 12.07 -25.58 -25.51
C SER A 52 11.44 -26.20 -24.26
N GLU A 53 11.79 -27.44 -23.92
CA GLU A 53 11.34 -28.11 -22.69
C GLU A 53 11.71 -27.34 -21.40
N LYS A 54 12.72 -26.46 -21.47
CA LYS A 54 13.11 -25.59 -20.35
C LYS A 54 12.18 -24.36 -20.18
N GLY A 55 11.45 -24.00 -21.23
CA GLY A 55 10.59 -22.83 -21.32
C GLY A 55 11.00 -21.87 -22.43
N LEU A 56 10.47 -20.64 -22.34
CA LEU A 56 10.81 -19.51 -23.20
C LEU A 56 12.13 -18.88 -22.75
N THR A 57 13.09 -18.77 -23.67
CA THR A 57 14.38 -18.12 -23.44
C THR A 57 14.60 -17.03 -24.47
N THR A 58 14.99 -15.84 -24.05
CA THR A 58 15.42 -14.77 -24.96
C THR A 58 16.91 -14.88 -25.28
N GLY A 59 17.34 -14.42 -26.45
CA GLY A 59 18.76 -14.44 -26.79
C GLY A 59 19.56 -13.24 -26.27
N ASP A 60 20.88 -13.36 -26.39
CA ASP A 60 21.82 -12.22 -26.24
C ASP A 60 21.75 -11.33 -27.48
N SER A 61 20.70 -10.52 -27.55
CA SER A 61 20.62 -9.46 -28.55
C SER A 61 21.13 -8.13 -27.97
N PRO A 62 21.78 -7.29 -28.79
CA PRO A 62 22.07 -5.91 -28.43
C PRO A 62 20.79 -5.19 -27.95
N ASP A 63 20.93 -4.22 -27.05
CA ASP A 63 19.82 -3.50 -26.39
C ASP A 63 18.82 -2.82 -27.36
N SER A 64 19.17 -2.74 -28.65
CA SER A 64 18.34 -2.16 -29.71
C SER A 64 17.48 -3.17 -30.48
N LYS A 65 17.55 -4.48 -30.21
CA LYS A 65 16.76 -5.50 -30.94
C LYS A 65 15.71 -6.18 -30.04
N PRO A 66 14.49 -6.39 -30.57
CA PRO A 66 13.40 -7.03 -29.82
C PRO A 66 13.64 -8.53 -29.63
N GLU A 67 13.32 -9.02 -28.43
CA GLU A 67 13.29 -10.43 -28.03
C GLU A 67 11.91 -10.76 -27.42
N GLY A 68 11.74 -11.94 -26.84
CA GLY A 68 10.49 -12.41 -26.25
C GLY A 68 9.47 -12.89 -27.28
N ALA A 69 8.29 -13.23 -26.78
CA ALA A 69 7.16 -13.73 -27.57
C ALA A 69 6.05 -12.68 -27.57
N VAL A 70 5.57 -12.28 -28.74
CA VAL A 70 4.60 -11.18 -28.90
C VAL A 70 3.30 -11.67 -29.53
N THR A 71 2.16 -11.13 -29.09
CA THR A 71 0.88 -11.37 -29.77
C THR A 71 0.86 -10.65 -31.12
N PRO A 72 0.25 -11.22 -32.19
CA PRO A 72 0.24 -10.58 -33.52
C PRO A 72 -0.57 -9.28 -33.57
N LYS A 73 -1.44 -9.06 -32.58
CA LYS A 73 -2.30 -7.88 -32.43
C LYS A 73 -2.57 -7.61 -30.96
N VAL A 74 -3.30 -6.53 -30.68
CA VAL A 74 -3.87 -6.27 -29.36
C VAL A 74 -5.08 -7.18 -29.15
N TYR A 75 -5.08 -7.92 -28.04
CA TYR A 75 -6.23 -8.70 -27.59
C TYR A 75 -6.78 -8.05 -26.32
N PRO A 76 -7.99 -7.45 -26.36
CA PRO A 76 -8.58 -6.79 -25.20
C PRO A 76 -8.67 -7.68 -23.96
N GLU A 77 -8.88 -8.98 -24.16
CA GLU A 77 -8.98 -9.99 -23.11
C GLU A 77 -7.69 -10.10 -22.29
N LEU A 78 -6.52 -9.87 -22.92
CA LEU A 78 -5.22 -9.87 -22.23
C LEU A 78 -4.95 -8.58 -21.45
N SER A 79 -5.96 -7.71 -21.32
CA SER A 79 -5.93 -6.51 -20.48
C SER A 79 -7.17 -6.41 -19.59
N PRO A 80 -7.35 -7.35 -18.65
CA PRO A 80 -8.53 -7.34 -17.79
C PRO A 80 -8.50 -6.11 -16.87
N ALA A 81 -9.68 -5.65 -16.51
CA ALA A 81 -9.86 -4.48 -15.65
C ALA A 81 -9.32 -4.71 -14.21
N ALA A 82 -9.43 -5.94 -13.72
CA ALA A 82 -8.79 -6.45 -12.51
C ALA A 82 -8.28 -7.86 -12.82
N PHE A 83 -7.09 -8.20 -12.29
CA PHE A 83 -6.39 -9.39 -12.75
C PHE A 83 -5.38 -9.93 -11.75
N ARG A 84 -5.03 -11.21 -11.93
CA ARG A 84 -3.83 -11.83 -11.37
C ARG A 84 -2.98 -12.39 -12.51
N LEU A 85 -1.71 -11.99 -12.54
CA LEU A 85 -0.69 -12.53 -13.43
C LEU A 85 0.28 -13.39 -12.62
N THR A 86 0.37 -14.67 -12.94
CA THR A 86 1.30 -15.62 -12.31
C THR A 86 2.34 -16.08 -13.33
N VAL A 87 3.62 -15.96 -12.98
CA VAL A 87 4.74 -16.34 -13.84
C VAL A 87 5.68 -17.28 -13.10
N ARG A 88 6.01 -18.41 -13.72
CA ARG A 88 7.07 -19.33 -13.25
C ARG A 88 8.32 -19.12 -14.10
N PHE A 89 9.46 -18.93 -13.44
CA PHE A 89 10.70 -18.61 -14.13
C PHE A 89 11.95 -19.09 -13.38
N ARG A 90 13.09 -19.07 -14.08
CA ARG A 90 14.44 -19.21 -13.53
C ARG A 90 15.30 -18.08 -14.07
N LEU A 91 16.21 -17.57 -13.23
CA LEU A 91 17.21 -16.60 -13.65
C LEU A 91 18.47 -17.31 -14.12
N SER A 92 19.06 -16.86 -15.23
CA SER A 92 20.38 -17.33 -15.69
C SER A 92 21.50 -16.70 -14.86
N GLU A 93 22.73 -17.18 -15.02
CA GLU A 93 23.91 -16.55 -14.38
C GLU A 93 24.11 -15.09 -14.80
N LYS A 94 23.79 -14.76 -16.06
CA LYS A 94 23.92 -13.40 -16.61
C LYS A 94 23.02 -12.40 -15.90
N ALA A 95 21.88 -12.83 -15.38
CA ALA A 95 21.01 -11.98 -14.58
C ALA A 95 21.69 -11.46 -13.30
N PHE A 96 22.81 -12.04 -12.85
CA PHE A 96 23.51 -11.64 -11.63
C PHE A 96 24.75 -10.78 -11.90
N SER A 97 25.39 -10.94 -13.06
CA SER A 97 26.67 -10.30 -13.41
C SER A 97 26.59 -9.33 -14.59
N GLY A 98 25.53 -9.37 -15.39
CA GLY A 98 25.39 -8.58 -16.61
C GLY A 98 25.26 -7.07 -16.36
N LYS A 99 25.38 -6.26 -17.42
CA LYS A 99 25.18 -4.79 -17.33
C LYS A 99 23.70 -4.41 -17.11
N LYS A 100 22.78 -5.25 -17.58
CA LYS A 100 21.33 -5.07 -17.41
C LYS A 100 20.92 -5.30 -15.96
N ASN A 101 19.93 -4.54 -15.52
CA ASN A 101 19.36 -4.68 -14.18
C ASN A 101 17.83 -4.75 -14.18
N MET A 102 17.20 -4.79 -15.36
CA MET A 102 15.75 -4.93 -15.55
C MET A 102 15.48 -6.12 -16.45
N PHE A 103 14.50 -6.95 -16.06
CA PHE A 103 14.17 -8.20 -16.76
C PHE A 103 12.65 -8.33 -16.85
N PHE A 104 12.09 -8.23 -18.06
CA PHE A 104 10.63 -8.17 -18.26
C PHE A 104 10.00 -9.56 -18.33
N LEU A 105 8.94 -9.78 -17.56
CA LEU A 105 8.16 -11.02 -17.61
C LEU A 105 6.93 -10.85 -18.52
N TRP A 106 6.27 -9.70 -18.41
CA TRP A 106 5.08 -9.33 -19.18
C TRP A 106 5.07 -7.83 -19.46
N ASP A 107 4.72 -7.44 -20.69
CA ASP A 107 4.51 -6.05 -21.07
C ASP A 107 3.43 -5.89 -22.16
N ASN A 108 2.39 -5.12 -21.86
CA ASN A 108 1.51 -4.52 -22.87
C ASN A 108 1.28 -3.01 -22.63
N LYS A 109 2.17 -2.39 -21.83
CA LYS A 109 2.09 -0.99 -21.38
C LYS A 109 3.19 -0.09 -21.94
N TYR A 110 4.37 -0.64 -22.24
CA TYR A 110 5.59 0.05 -22.70
C TYR A 110 6.32 0.92 -21.66
N LEU A 111 5.71 2.00 -21.13
CA LEU A 111 6.36 2.91 -20.17
C LEU A 111 5.85 2.68 -18.75
N HIS A 112 6.74 2.49 -17.77
CA HIS A 112 6.35 2.28 -16.36
C HIS A 112 5.95 3.57 -15.63
N TYR A 113 6.27 4.75 -16.19
CA TYR A 113 5.94 6.06 -15.60
C TYR A 113 4.76 6.73 -16.32
N ARG A 114 4.13 7.70 -15.64
CA ARG A 114 3.06 8.51 -16.21
C ARG A 114 3.60 9.39 -17.34
N HIS A 115 2.89 9.41 -18.47
CA HIS A 115 3.16 10.37 -19.55
C HIS A 115 2.12 11.50 -19.59
N THR A 116 2.50 12.62 -20.22
CA THR A 116 1.66 13.78 -20.52
C THR A 116 0.49 13.43 -21.46
N LYS A 117 -0.49 14.33 -21.57
CA LYS A 117 -1.78 14.09 -22.27
C LYS A 117 -1.61 13.74 -23.76
N ASP A 118 -0.55 14.23 -24.41
CA ASP A 118 -0.21 14.01 -25.82
C ASP A 118 0.24 12.57 -26.13
N ARG A 119 0.49 11.73 -25.12
CA ARG A 119 0.76 10.28 -25.30
C ARG A 119 -0.01 9.43 -24.29
N ALA A 120 -1.34 9.61 -24.28
CA ALA A 120 -2.23 8.95 -23.34
C ALA A 120 -2.19 7.41 -23.44
N GLU A 121 -1.81 6.86 -24.59
CA GLU A 121 -1.64 5.42 -24.83
C GLU A 121 -0.63 4.76 -23.89
N HIS A 122 0.41 5.49 -23.45
CA HIS A 122 1.39 4.99 -22.48
C HIS A 122 0.81 4.86 -21.06
N ASN A 123 -0.36 5.44 -20.78
CA ASN A 123 -1.07 5.31 -19.52
C ASN A 123 -2.10 4.17 -19.55
N ARG A 124 -1.95 3.17 -20.44
CA ARG A 124 -2.85 2.02 -20.60
C ARG A 124 -2.11 0.69 -20.50
N GLY A 125 -2.80 -0.40 -20.16
CA GLY A 125 -2.20 -1.74 -19.99
C GLY A 125 -1.42 -1.89 -18.69
N PHE A 126 -0.69 -2.99 -18.56
CA PHE A 126 0.18 -3.29 -17.42
C PHE A 126 1.48 -3.99 -17.83
N MET A 127 2.45 -3.98 -16.92
CA MET A 127 3.70 -4.70 -17.05
C MET A 127 4.13 -5.30 -15.71
N LEU A 128 4.86 -6.41 -15.78
CA LEU A 128 5.50 -7.07 -14.64
C LEU A 128 6.96 -7.37 -15.02
N TYR A 129 7.89 -6.89 -14.20
CA TYR A 129 9.32 -7.06 -14.44
C TYR A 129 10.10 -7.16 -13.12
N LEU A 130 11.33 -7.62 -13.21
CA LEU A 130 12.27 -7.72 -12.10
C LEU A 130 13.33 -6.63 -12.22
N VAL A 131 13.78 -6.14 -11.06
CA VAL A 131 14.92 -5.23 -10.96
C VAL A 131 15.97 -5.83 -10.05
N ARG A 132 17.20 -5.96 -10.54
CA ARG A 132 18.36 -6.29 -9.69
C ARG A 132 18.86 -5.04 -8.98
N LEU A 133 18.88 -5.11 -7.66
CA LEU A 133 19.33 -4.05 -6.78
C LEU A 133 20.84 -4.10 -6.57
N LYS A 134 21.44 -2.98 -6.15
CA LYS A 134 22.90 -2.86 -5.92
C LYS A 134 23.44 -3.83 -4.88
N ASN A 135 22.60 -4.30 -3.96
CA ASN A 135 22.97 -5.28 -2.92
C ASN A 135 22.87 -6.75 -3.41
N GLY A 136 22.67 -6.96 -4.72
CA GLY A 136 22.53 -8.29 -5.34
C GLY A 136 21.17 -8.96 -5.14
N SER A 137 20.22 -8.33 -4.44
CA SER A 137 18.84 -8.82 -4.37
C SER A 137 18.04 -8.41 -5.60
N PHE A 138 16.92 -9.09 -5.83
CA PHE A 138 15.94 -8.76 -6.86
C PHE A 138 14.69 -8.19 -6.21
N ARG A 139 13.97 -7.35 -6.97
CA ARG A 139 12.69 -6.77 -6.59
C ARG A 139 11.72 -6.90 -7.77
N ALA A 140 10.50 -7.35 -7.49
CA ALA A 140 9.43 -7.36 -8.48
C ALA A 140 8.84 -5.96 -8.58
N GLN A 141 8.54 -5.53 -9.79
CA GLN A 141 7.86 -4.27 -10.04
C GLN A 141 6.74 -4.50 -11.03
N ALA A 142 5.61 -3.85 -10.77
CA ALA A 142 4.49 -3.83 -11.70
C ALA A 142 4.09 -2.38 -11.95
N ALA A 143 3.72 -2.06 -13.18
CA ALA A 143 3.12 -0.77 -13.50
C ALA A 143 1.77 -0.98 -14.19
N ILE A 144 0.77 -0.22 -13.78
CA ILE A 144 -0.60 -0.27 -14.32
C ILE A 144 -0.97 1.11 -14.86
N GLY A 145 -1.60 1.10 -16.03
CA GLY A 145 -2.20 2.27 -16.66
C GLY A 145 -3.70 2.36 -16.37
N PHE A 146 -4.16 3.57 -16.04
CA PHE A 146 -5.56 3.91 -15.75
C PHE A 146 -6.12 4.92 -16.78
N GLY A 147 -5.61 4.87 -18.00
CA GLY A 147 -6.00 5.71 -19.14
C GLY A 147 -5.34 7.08 -19.13
N THR A 148 -5.47 7.85 -18.03
CA THR A 148 -4.89 9.20 -17.90
C THR A 148 -3.80 9.29 -16.83
N LYS A 149 -3.63 8.22 -16.06
CA LYS A 149 -2.67 8.09 -14.97
C LYS A 149 -1.98 6.74 -15.05
N SER A 150 -0.83 6.63 -14.41
CA SER A 150 -0.12 5.36 -14.21
C SER A 150 0.30 5.24 -12.75
N ALA A 151 0.33 4.02 -12.23
CA ALA A 151 0.91 3.71 -10.93
C ALA A 151 2.00 2.65 -11.08
N ILE A 152 3.04 2.75 -10.25
CA ILE A 152 4.08 1.75 -10.12
C ILE A 152 4.03 1.16 -8.71
N PHE A 153 4.17 -0.16 -8.65
CA PHE A 153 4.09 -0.95 -7.43
C PHE A 153 5.39 -1.74 -7.27
N PHE A 154 5.86 -1.80 -6.04
CA PHE A 154 7.11 -2.47 -5.67
C PHE A 154 6.79 -3.68 -4.79
N GLY A 155 7.20 -4.86 -5.25
CA GLY A 155 7.13 -6.11 -4.50
C GLY A 155 8.26 -6.24 -3.46
N PRO A 156 8.32 -7.39 -2.76
CA PRO A 156 9.37 -7.65 -1.77
C PRO A 156 10.74 -7.80 -2.43
N ASP A 157 11.79 -7.44 -1.68
CA ASP A 157 13.17 -7.75 -2.06
C ASP A 157 13.48 -9.21 -1.71
N TRP A 158 14.20 -9.92 -2.58
CA TRP A 158 14.69 -11.25 -2.26
C TRP A 158 16.07 -11.51 -2.84
N LYS A 159 16.85 -12.32 -2.12
CA LYS A 159 18.07 -12.92 -2.65
C LYS A 159 17.75 -14.31 -3.21
N THR A 160 18.43 -14.67 -4.28
CA THR A 160 18.34 -15.99 -4.91
C THR A 160 19.67 -16.31 -5.61
N SER A 161 19.73 -17.46 -6.27
CA SER A 161 20.88 -17.96 -7.04
C SER A 161 20.44 -18.32 -8.46
N PRO A 162 21.38 -18.36 -9.43
CA PRO A 162 21.10 -18.83 -10.79
C PRO A 162 20.41 -20.21 -10.80
N GLY A 163 19.55 -20.44 -11.80
CA GLY A 163 18.89 -21.72 -12.05
C GLY A 163 17.75 -22.09 -11.08
N LYS A 164 17.54 -21.34 -10.00
CA LYS A 164 16.48 -21.63 -9.03
C LYS A 164 15.09 -21.33 -9.62
N ASN A 165 14.16 -22.27 -9.44
CA ASN A 165 12.75 -22.08 -9.78
C ASN A 165 12.10 -21.04 -8.87
N HIS A 166 11.36 -20.13 -9.50
CA HIS A 166 10.54 -19.14 -8.82
C HIS A 166 9.11 -19.10 -9.37
N THR A 167 8.16 -18.77 -8.50
CA THR A 167 6.80 -18.40 -8.89
C THR A 167 6.49 -17.02 -8.36
N LEU A 168 6.21 -16.07 -9.25
CA LEU A 168 5.79 -14.71 -8.90
C LEU A 168 4.36 -14.49 -9.35
N SER A 169 3.51 -14.05 -8.42
CA SER A 169 2.16 -13.56 -8.70
C SER A 169 2.06 -12.07 -8.40
N PHE A 170 1.44 -11.33 -9.32
CA PHE A 170 1.00 -9.96 -9.12
C PHE A 170 -0.51 -9.88 -9.35
N GLU A 171 -1.24 -9.35 -8.38
CA GLU A 171 -2.69 -9.22 -8.39
C GLU A 171 -3.09 -7.75 -8.22
N TYR A 172 -4.08 -7.31 -9.00
CA TYR A 172 -4.76 -6.03 -8.88
C TYR A 172 -6.27 -6.25 -8.86
N ASP A 173 -6.94 -5.76 -7.81
CA ASP A 173 -8.37 -6.03 -7.56
C ASP A 173 -9.34 -5.05 -8.24
N GLY A 174 -8.84 -4.07 -9.00
CA GLY A 174 -9.68 -3.06 -9.65
C GLY A 174 -10.16 -1.93 -8.73
N ILE A 175 -10.05 -2.06 -7.41
CA ILE A 175 -10.48 -1.04 -6.44
C ILE A 175 -9.32 -0.40 -5.67
N GLY A 176 -8.09 -0.80 -6.00
CA GLY A 176 -6.87 -0.16 -5.53
C GLY A 176 -5.97 -1.07 -4.70
N GLN A 177 -6.35 -2.31 -4.37
CA GLN A 177 -5.42 -3.22 -3.70
C GLN A 177 -4.55 -3.92 -4.73
N VAL A 178 -3.26 -4.00 -4.40
CA VAL A 178 -2.30 -4.82 -5.12
C VAL A 178 -1.63 -5.80 -4.17
N ARG A 179 -1.33 -6.99 -4.70
CA ARG A 179 -0.64 -8.04 -3.95
C ARG A 179 0.47 -8.65 -4.79
N PHE A 180 1.67 -8.71 -4.22
CA PHE A 180 2.76 -9.54 -4.71
C PHE A 180 2.85 -10.80 -3.85
N GLN A 181 3.06 -11.94 -4.49
CA GLN A 181 3.39 -13.20 -3.81
C GLN A 181 4.54 -13.88 -4.55
N LEU A 182 5.62 -14.20 -3.82
CA LEU A 182 6.78 -14.91 -4.34
C LEU A 182 6.94 -16.25 -3.61
N ASP A 183 7.07 -17.32 -4.39
CA ASP A 183 7.32 -18.70 -3.96
C ASP A 183 6.35 -19.17 -2.87
N GLY A 184 5.08 -18.76 -2.96
CA GLY A 184 4.01 -19.10 -2.02
C GLY A 184 4.11 -18.43 -0.64
N GLY A 185 5.29 -18.04 -0.17
CA GLY A 185 5.51 -17.54 1.20
C GLY A 185 5.64 -16.03 1.35
N ARG A 186 6.40 -15.36 0.48
CA ARG A 186 6.66 -13.91 0.64
C ARG A 186 5.49 -13.12 0.04
N LYS A 187 4.62 -12.59 0.89
CA LYS A 187 3.47 -11.77 0.51
C LYS A 187 3.72 -10.30 0.83
N LEU A 188 3.37 -9.42 -0.11
CA LEU A 188 3.34 -7.98 0.10
C LEU A 188 2.03 -7.42 -0.43
N GLU A 189 1.26 -6.77 0.43
CA GLU A 189 0.03 -6.08 0.06
C GLU A 189 0.23 -4.57 0.16
N ARG A 190 -0.37 -3.83 -0.77
CA ARG A 190 -0.37 -2.37 -0.80
C ARG A 190 -1.71 -1.85 -1.30
N THR A 191 -2.05 -0.65 -0.87
CA THR A 191 -3.18 0.11 -1.41
C THR A 191 -2.65 1.23 -2.30
N SER A 192 -3.18 1.32 -3.51
CA SER A 192 -2.96 2.37 -4.48
C SER A 192 -3.82 3.59 -4.15
N ALA A 193 -3.24 4.78 -4.27
CA ALA A 193 -4.02 6.02 -4.26
C ALA A 193 -4.88 6.17 -5.53
N ILE A 194 -4.49 5.50 -6.62
CA ILE A 194 -5.26 5.43 -7.86
C ILE A 194 -6.12 4.17 -7.80
N ARG A 195 -7.43 4.35 -7.79
CA ARG A 195 -8.44 3.28 -7.77
C ARG A 195 -9.17 3.20 -9.10
N GLY A 196 -9.83 2.08 -9.36
CA GLY A 196 -10.65 1.85 -10.54
C GLY A 196 -10.01 0.86 -11.52
N PRO A 197 -10.75 0.47 -12.57
CA PRO A 197 -10.31 -0.55 -13.51
C PRO A 197 -8.99 -0.17 -14.19
N ALA A 198 -8.13 -1.16 -14.41
CA ALA A 198 -7.00 -1.01 -15.33
C ALA A 198 -7.55 -0.68 -16.74
N ALA A 199 -6.92 0.29 -17.40
CA ALA A 199 -7.34 0.67 -18.75
C ALA A 199 -6.83 -0.36 -19.77
N PRO A 200 -7.66 -0.79 -20.73
CA PRO A 200 -7.26 -1.75 -21.76
C PRO A 200 -5.99 -1.32 -22.49
N ALA A 201 -5.05 -2.25 -22.71
CA ALA A 201 -3.79 -1.95 -23.37
C ALA A 201 -3.99 -1.38 -24.78
N PHE A 202 -3.09 -0.48 -25.16
CA PHE A 202 -2.98 0.00 -26.53
C PHE A 202 -1.99 -0.83 -27.35
N TYR A 203 -1.07 -1.54 -26.70
CA TYR A 203 -0.01 -2.30 -27.35
C TYR A 203 -0.25 -3.81 -27.31
N PRO A 204 0.32 -4.57 -28.27
CA PRO A 204 0.36 -6.03 -28.19
C PRO A 204 1.04 -6.51 -26.91
N THR A 205 0.70 -7.71 -26.47
CA THR A 205 1.31 -8.32 -25.29
C THR A 205 2.63 -8.97 -25.66
N VAL A 206 3.66 -8.70 -24.88
CA VAL A 206 4.97 -9.34 -24.94
C VAL A 206 5.24 -10.10 -23.65
N ILE A 207 5.71 -11.34 -23.79
CA ILE A 207 6.23 -12.16 -22.70
C ILE A 207 7.75 -12.28 -22.87
N GLY A 208 8.50 -11.98 -21.81
CA GLY A 208 9.95 -12.12 -21.78
C GLY A 208 10.76 -10.92 -22.31
N ASP A 209 10.13 -9.81 -22.69
CA ASP A 209 10.81 -8.57 -23.08
C ASP A 209 9.83 -7.37 -22.99
N ARG A 210 10.34 -6.17 -23.24
CA ARG A 210 9.58 -4.93 -23.40
C ARG A 210 8.94 -4.84 -24.79
N VAL A 211 7.78 -4.20 -24.88
CA VAL A 211 7.05 -4.11 -26.15
C VAL A 211 7.77 -3.26 -27.21
N PHE A 212 8.34 -2.11 -26.82
CA PHE A 212 9.09 -1.20 -27.69
C PHE A 212 10.32 -0.61 -26.99
N SER A 213 11.27 -0.11 -27.79
CA SER A 213 12.45 0.74 -27.50
C SER A 213 13.24 0.49 -26.20
N GLY A 214 14.57 0.41 -26.34
CA GLY A 214 15.49 0.14 -25.23
C GLY A 214 15.20 -1.21 -24.58
N TYR A 215 15.01 -2.25 -25.39
CA TYR A 215 14.54 -3.58 -25.00
C TYR A 215 15.28 -4.12 -23.76
N TYR A 216 14.55 -4.87 -22.93
CA TYR A 216 15.03 -5.42 -21.66
C TYR A 216 14.62 -6.90 -21.57
N PRO A 217 15.26 -7.76 -22.39
CA PRO A 217 14.96 -9.18 -22.42
C PRO A 217 15.12 -9.82 -21.06
N PHE A 218 14.34 -10.86 -20.81
CA PHE A 218 14.43 -11.66 -19.61
C PHE A 218 15.66 -12.56 -19.62
N ASP A 219 16.64 -12.29 -18.75
CA ASP A 219 17.85 -13.11 -18.66
C ASP A 219 17.59 -14.43 -17.89
N GLY A 220 16.90 -15.37 -18.52
CA GLY A 220 16.56 -16.66 -17.93
C GLY A 220 15.55 -17.47 -18.74
N GLU A 221 14.83 -18.34 -18.05
CA GLU A 221 13.79 -19.22 -18.61
C GLU A 221 12.44 -18.84 -18.00
N ILE A 222 11.41 -18.63 -18.83
CA ILE A 222 10.02 -18.50 -18.40
C ILE A 222 9.30 -19.81 -18.73
N SER A 223 8.89 -20.56 -17.71
CA SER A 223 8.25 -21.86 -17.88
C SER A 223 6.76 -21.73 -18.16
N THR A 224 6.04 -20.96 -17.33
CA THR A 224 4.59 -20.78 -17.47
C THR A 224 4.17 -19.35 -17.18
N VAL A 225 3.14 -18.89 -17.90
CA VAL A 225 2.47 -17.61 -17.64
C VAL A 225 0.96 -17.86 -17.61
N GLU A 226 0.30 -17.41 -16.54
CA GLU A 226 -1.14 -17.50 -16.38
C GLU A 226 -1.72 -16.12 -16.06
N LEU A 227 -2.74 -15.73 -16.81
CA LEU A 227 -3.52 -14.52 -16.59
C LEU A 227 -4.94 -14.90 -16.19
N VAL A 228 -5.37 -14.39 -15.04
CA VAL A 228 -6.72 -14.58 -14.50
C VAL A 228 -7.39 -13.21 -14.44
N SER A 229 -8.61 -13.10 -14.96
CA SER A 229 -9.48 -11.96 -14.73
C SER A 229 -10.18 -12.14 -13.39
N ILE A 230 -10.28 -11.05 -12.64
CA ILE A 230 -10.93 -10.99 -11.33
C ILE A 230 -12.12 -10.05 -11.47
N ASP A 231 -13.27 -10.43 -10.91
CA ASP A 231 -14.41 -9.52 -10.84
C ASP A 231 -14.09 -8.33 -9.92
N ILE A 232 -14.35 -7.13 -10.42
CA ILE A 232 -14.24 -5.91 -9.62
C ILE A 232 -15.40 -5.91 -8.62
N PRO A 233 -15.15 -5.79 -7.30
CA PRO A 233 -16.21 -5.66 -6.32
C PRO A 233 -17.09 -4.45 -6.64
N ALA A 234 -18.41 -4.65 -6.68
CA ALA A 234 -19.36 -3.55 -6.92
C ALA A 234 -19.28 -2.45 -5.85
N ALA A 235 -18.88 -2.82 -4.63
CA ALA A 235 -18.68 -1.89 -3.52
C ALA A 235 -17.53 -2.31 -2.61
N ASP A 236 -17.03 -1.37 -1.81
CA ASP A 236 -16.16 -1.66 -0.66
C ASP A 236 -16.60 -0.89 0.59
N ILE A 237 -16.14 -1.38 1.73
CA ILE A 237 -16.48 -0.90 3.06
C ILE A 237 -15.19 -0.68 3.85
N ALA A 238 -14.95 0.55 4.27
CA ALA A 238 -13.76 0.93 5.04
C ALA A 238 -14.14 1.60 6.38
N PHE A 239 -13.22 1.55 7.33
CA PHE A 239 -13.34 2.21 8.64
C PHE A 239 -12.31 3.35 8.73
N PRO A 240 -12.64 4.58 8.31
CA PRO A 240 -11.63 5.63 8.10
C PRO A 240 -11.11 6.29 9.39
N VAL A 241 -11.73 6.06 10.55
CA VAL A 241 -11.40 6.83 11.77
C VAL A 241 -10.76 5.97 12.86
N ARG A 242 -11.57 5.20 13.59
CA ARG A 242 -11.15 4.42 14.76
C ARG A 242 -12.11 3.27 15.03
N LYS A 243 -11.62 2.24 15.70
CA LYS A 243 -12.41 1.07 16.16
C LYS A 243 -12.33 0.87 17.67
N SER A 244 -11.64 1.75 18.40
CA SER A 244 -11.49 1.68 19.85
C SER A 244 -12.06 2.92 20.53
N PHE A 245 -12.62 2.73 21.71
CA PHE A 245 -13.34 3.76 22.47
C PHE A 245 -12.99 3.66 23.94
N ARG A 246 -13.05 4.78 24.67
CA ARG A 246 -12.97 4.73 26.13
C ARG A 246 -14.31 4.27 26.71
N ARG A 247 -14.26 3.57 27.83
CA ARG A 247 -15.48 3.24 28.57
C ARG A 247 -16.20 4.53 29.00
N ASN A 248 -17.51 4.56 28.82
CA ASN A 248 -18.40 5.71 29.06
C ASN A 248 -18.09 6.96 28.20
N GLU A 249 -17.37 6.80 27.08
CA GLU A 249 -17.16 7.91 26.15
C GLU A 249 -18.48 8.43 25.57
N LYS A 250 -18.70 9.74 25.64
CA LYS A 250 -19.90 10.42 25.15
C LYS A 250 -19.88 10.51 23.63
N ASN A 251 -21.04 10.35 22.99
CA ASN A 251 -21.22 10.49 21.54
C ASN A 251 -20.25 9.62 20.71
N ALA A 252 -19.96 8.42 21.20
CA ALA A 252 -19.07 7.48 20.53
C ALA A 252 -19.69 6.95 19.24
N LEU A 253 -18.98 7.16 18.13
CA LEU A 253 -19.39 6.74 16.78
C LEU A 253 -18.26 5.94 16.13
N VAL A 254 -18.60 4.78 15.55
CA VAL A 254 -17.77 4.18 14.51
C VAL A 254 -18.22 4.74 13.17
N LYS A 255 -17.27 5.24 12.38
CA LYS A 255 -17.54 5.72 11.02
C LYS A 255 -17.27 4.61 10.02
N LEU A 256 -18.18 4.47 9.06
CA LEU A 256 -18.13 3.46 8.02
C LEU A 256 -18.23 4.17 6.67
N ALA A 257 -17.22 4.04 5.83
CA ALA A 257 -17.26 4.52 4.46
C ALA A 257 -17.71 3.37 3.55
N VAL A 258 -18.82 3.54 2.85
CA VAL A 258 -19.24 2.66 1.77
C VAL A 258 -18.88 3.33 0.45
N THR A 259 -18.15 2.64 -0.40
CA THR A 259 -17.73 3.14 -1.72
C THR A 259 -18.38 2.29 -2.80
N ASP A 260 -19.00 2.95 -3.76
CA ASP A 260 -19.58 2.40 -4.97
C ASP A 260 -18.55 2.44 -6.10
N TYR A 261 -18.32 1.30 -6.74
CA TYR A 261 -17.42 1.17 -7.89
C TYR A 261 -18.16 0.84 -9.19
N THR A 262 -19.49 0.82 -9.17
CA THR A 262 -20.31 0.62 -10.35
C THR A 262 -20.39 1.89 -11.18
N SER A 263 -20.57 1.76 -12.49
CA SER A 263 -20.76 2.90 -13.40
C SER A 263 -22.17 3.51 -13.33
N GLU A 264 -23.17 2.70 -12.98
CA GLU A 264 -24.60 3.09 -12.98
C GLU A 264 -25.12 3.50 -11.60
N GLY A 265 -24.33 3.29 -10.54
CA GLY A 265 -24.71 3.59 -9.18
C GLY A 265 -25.43 2.43 -8.48
N LEU A 266 -25.09 2.19 -7.22
CA LEU A 266 -25.79 1.25 -6.34
C LEU A 266 -27.13 1.83 -5.87
N LYS A 267 -28.17 0.99 -5.89
CA LYS A 267 -29.53 1.34 -5.44
C LYS A 267 -29.91 0.54 -4.20
N ASN A 268 -30.92 1.02 -3.47
CA ASN A 268 -31.50 0.34 -2.30
C ASN A 268 -30.46 -0.12 -1.26
N LEU A 269 -29.43 0.71 -1.04
CA LEU A 269 -28.34 0.38 -0.14
C LEU A 269 -28.87 0.21 1.29
N ARG A 270 -28.65 -0.95 1.87
CA ARG A 270 -28.98 -1.31 3.25
C ARG A 270 -27.75 -1.85 3.96
N VAL A 271 -27.38 -1.21 5.05
CA VAL A 271 -26.24 -1.61 5.89
C VAL A 271 -26.77 -2.03 7.26
N THR A 272 -26.52 -3.29 7.62
CA THR A 272 -26.86 -3.86 8.93
C THR A 272 -25.56 -4.11 9.70
N VAL A 273 -25.48 -3.58 10.93
CA VAL A 273 -24.33 -3.77 11.81
C VAL A 273 -24.80 -4.26 13.16
N SER A 274 -24.21 -5.36 13.62
CA SER A 274 -24.53 -5.96 14.91
C SER A 274 -23.24 -6.36 15.62
N GLY A 275 -23.18 -6.14 16.94
CA GLY A 275 -22.06 -6.54 17.77
C GLY A 275 -22.49 -7.31 19.00
N LYS A 276 -21.55 -8.12 19.52
CA LYS A 276 -21.71 -8.83 20.79
C LYS A 276 -22.14 -7.86 21.91
N ASP A 277 -22.99 -8.32 22.81
CA ASP A 277 -23.51 -7.55 23.96
C ASP A 277 -24.22 -6.25 23.58
N ARG A 278 -24.68 -6.18 22.32
CA ARG A 278 -25.26 -4.97 21.70
C ARG A 278 -24.33 -3.76 21.84
N ILE A 279 -23.01 -3.95 21.72
CA ILE A 279 -22.07 -2.83 21.61
C ILE A 279 -22.45 -1.91 20.44
N VAL A 280 -23.03 -2.51 19.40
CA VAL A 280 -23.60 -1.82 18.25
C VAL A 280 -24.81 -2.62 17.73
N SER A 281 -25.84 -1.90 17.29
CA SER A 281 -27.00 -2.45 16.61
C SER A 281 -27.61 -1.35 15.75
N ALA A 282 -27.44 -1.44 14.43
CA ALA A 282 -27.95 -0.44 13.51
C ALA A 282 -28.39 -1.06 12.18
N VAL A 283 -29.46 -0.52 11.62
CA VAL A 283 -29.90 -0.75 10.24
C VAL A 283 -30.01 0.62 9.59
N LEU A 284 -29.21 0.85 8.55
CA LEU A 284 -29.11 2.12 7.84
C LEU A 284 -29.50 1.91 6.38
N ASN A 285 -30.28 2.84 5.82
CA ASN A 285 -30.64 2.85 4.40
C ASN A 285 -30.15 4.16 3.76
N PRO A 286 -28.84 4.34 3.59
CA PRO A 286 -28.30 5.58 3.04
C PRO A 286 -28.52 5.68 1.52
N GLU A 287 -28.55 6.91 1.02
CA GLU A 287 -28.55 7.21 -0.41
C GLU A 287 -27.21 7.83 -0.81
N PHE A 288 -26.73 7.49 -2.00
CA PHE A 288 -25.58 8.15 -2.61
C PHE A 288 -26.03 9.50 -3.19
N LYS A 289 -25.68 10.61 -2.52
CA LYS A 289 -25.91 11.97 -3.02
C LYS A 289 -24.75 12.40 -3.92
N ASP A 290 -24.85 12.12 -5.22
CA ASP A 290 -23.89 12.48 -6.29
C ASP A 290 -22.42 12.10 -6.07
N LYS A 291 -22.13 11.29 -5.04
CA LYS A 291 -20.80 10.85 -4.64
C LYS A 291 -20.76 9.35 -4.71
N THR A 292 -19.67 8.81 -5.23
CA THR A 292 -19.36 7.37 -5.22
C THR A 292 -19.06 6.83 -3.81
N SER A 293 -19.20 7.65 -2.76
CA SER A 293 -18.97 7.21 -1.39
C SER A 293 -19.91 7.90 -0.41
N VAL A 294 -20.41 7.13 0.56
CA VAL A 294 -21.21 7.61 1.67
C VAL A 294 -20.57 7.24 3.00
N LEU A 295 -20.55 8.20 3.94
CA LEU A 295 -20.02 8.02 5.29
C LEU A 295 -21.17 7.85 6.27
N LEU A 296 -21.22 6.69 6.92
CA LEU A 296 -22.25 6.32 7.89
C LEU A 296 -21.69 6.43 9.30
N ASN A 297 -22.47 7.04 10.19
CA ASN A 297 -22.16 7.16 11.61
C ASN A 297 -22.98 6.14 12.39
N ILE A 298 -22.30 5.22 13.07
CA ILE A 298 -22.97 4.16 13.82
C ILE A 298 -22.67 4.36 15.31
N PRO A 299 -23.70 4.58 16.15
CA PRO A 299 -23.53 4.72 17.60
C PRO A 299 -22.92 3.47 18.25
N VAL A 300 -22.01 3.71 19.18
CA VAL A 300 -21.33 2.65 19.95
C VAL A 300 -21.70 2.77 21.42
N ARG A 301 -22.16 1.66 22.02
CA ARG A 301 -22.45 1.56 23.45
C ARG A 301 -21.15 1.38 24.23
N THR A 302 -20.62 2.48 24.75
CA THR A 302 -19.34 2.52 25.47
C THR A 302 -19.44 2.19 26.96
N GLY A 303 -20.64 1.94 27.51
CA GLY A 303 -20.82 1.59 28.92
C GLY A 303 -20.38 0.17 29.31
N LEU A 304 -20.05 -0.67 28.32
CA LEU A 304 -19.63 -2.05 28.52
C LEU A 304 -18.25 -2.13 29.23
N LEU A 305 -17.90 -3.31 29.74
CA LEU A 305 -16.60 -3.52 30.38
C LEU A 305 -15.46 -3.37 29.34
N PRO A 306 -14.23 -3.06 29.77
CA PRO A 306 -13.09 -3.09 28.86
C PRO A 306 -12.94 -4.46 28.20
N GLY A 307 -12.66 -4.50 26.90
CA GLY A 307 -12.55 -5.74 26.15
C GLY A 307 -12.74 -5.62 24.65
N ASN A 308 -12.68 -6.77 23.98
CA ASN A 308 -12.90 -6.94 22.55
C ASN A 308 -14.33 -7.43 22.28
N TYR A 309 -15.02 -6.76 21.37
CA TYR A 309 -16.39 -7.06 21.00
C TYR A 309 -16.46 -7.38 19.50
N PRO A 310 -16.58 -8.67 19.14
CA PRO A 310 -16.79 -9.06 17.76
C PRO A 310 -18.08 -8.47 17.20
N CYS A 311 -17.99 -7.98 15.96
CA CYS A 311 -19.07 -7.38 15.21
C CYS A 311 -19.16 -7.98 13.81
N SER A 312 -20.38 -8.04 13.30
CA SER A 312 -20.69 -8.40 11.93
C SER A 312 -21.35 -7.23 11.22
N LEU A 313 -21.03 -7.09 9.95
CA LEU A 313 -21.60 -6.13 9.04
C LEU A 313 -22.11 -6.87 7.81
N ILE A 314 -23.31 -6.51 7.37
CA ILE A 314 -23.91 -6.95 6.12
C ILE A 314 -24.34 -5.71 5.34
N LEU A 315 -23.78 -5.53 4.15
CA LEU A 315 -24.25 -4.57 3.16
C LEU A 315 -25.05 -5.33 2.10
N LYS A 316 -26.22 -4.80 1.75
CA LYS A 316 -27.03 -5.23 0.61
C LYS A 316 -27.34 -4.04 -0.27
N ALA A 317 -27.29 -4.21 -1.58
CA ALA A 317 -27.66 -3.19 -2.56
C ALA A 317 -28.04 -3.87 -3.88
N ASP A 318 -28.64 -3.12 -4.78
CA ASP A 318 -28.92 -3.53 -6.15
C ASP A 318 -27.94 -2.85 -7.10
N SER A 319 -27.41 -3.60 -8.06
CA SER A 319 -26.59 -3.09 -9.17
C SER A 319 -27.16 -3.56 -10.51
N ALA A 320 -26.71 -2.93 -11.60
CA ALA A 320 -27.07 -3.35 -12.96
C ALA A 320 -26.72 -4.82 -13.26
N CYS A 321 -25.66 -5.33 -12.63
CA CYS A 321 -25.19 -6.71 -12.77
C CYS A 321 -25.88 -7.69 -11.81
N GLY A 322 -26.86 -7.22 -11.02
CA GLY A 322 -27.58 -8.02 -10.05
C GLY A 322 -27.38 -7.57 -8.60
N PRO A 323 -27.92 -8.35 -7.63
CA PRO A 323 -27.85 -8.01 -6.21
C PRO A 323 -26.41 -8.08 -5.68
N VAL A 324 -26.04 -7.12 -4.85
CA VAL A 324 -24.75 -7.01 -4.18
C VAL A 324 -24.94 -7.33 -2.70
N GLU A 325 -24.18 -8.30 -2.19
CA GLU A 325 -24.11 -8.59 -0.76
C GLU A 325 -22.66 -8.68 -0.29
N ILE A 326 -22.28 -7.81 0.66
CA ILE A 326 -20.94 -7.83 1.28
C ILE A 326 -21.08 -8.12 2.76
N ARG A 327 -20.32 -9.10 3.23
CA ARG A 327 -20.22 -9.45 4.65
C ARG A 327 -18.82 -9.13 5.16
N LYS A 328 -18.72 -8.38 6.27
CA LYS A 328 -17.45 -8.13 6.95
C LYS A 328 -17.57 -8.41 8.44
N ASN A 329 -16.55 -9.06 8.99
CA ASN A 329 -16.36 -9.18 10.43
C ASN A 329 -15.31 -8.17 10.87
N PHE A 330 -15.53 -7.56 12.02
CA PHE A 330 -14.58 -6.65 12.64
C PHE A 330 -14.70 -6.71 14.16
N THR A 331 -13.82 -6.01 14.86
CA THR A 331 -13.81 -5.95 16.32
C THR A 331 -13.83 -4.51 16.76
N LEU A 332 -14.78 -4.18 17.64
CA LEU A 332 -14.75 -2.94 18.39
C LEU A 332 -14.10 -3.18 19.75
N ARG A 333 -13.38 -2.18 20.27
CA ARG A 333 -12.70 -2.29 21.56
C ARG A 333 -13.17 -1.21 22.52
N ILE A 334 -13.42 -1.60 23.76
CA ILE A 334 -13.63 -0.66 24.86
C ILE A 334 -12.39 -0.72 25.74
N GLY A 335 -11.74 0.42 25.92
CA GLY A 335 -10.64 0.59 26.87
C GLY A 335 -11.13 1.02 28.26
N PRO A 336 -10.24 1.04 29.26
CA PRO A 336 -10.59 1.44 30.62
C PRO A 336 -11.01 2.91 30.72
N VAL A 337 -11.65 3.25 31.83
CA VAL A 337 -11.85 4.65 32.25
C VAL A 337 -10.52 5.13 32.80
N ARG A 338 -10.01 6.27 32.32
CA ARG A 338 -8.88 6.95 32.94
C ARG A 338 -9.39 7.80 34.10
N LYS A 339 -8.78 7.67 35.27
CA LYS A 339 -9.18 8.43 36.45
C LYS A 339 -8.33 9.68 36.58
N ASP A 340 -8.94 10.74 37.09
CA ASP A 340 -8.19 11.92 37.51
C ASP A 340 -7.22 11.50 38.64
N GLY A 341 -5.95 11.88 38.49
CA GLY A 341 -4.88 11.48 39.42
C GLY A 341 -4.11 10.19 39.06
N ASP A 342 -4.43 9.53 37.94
CA ASP A 342 -3.62 8.40 37.46
C ASP A 342 -2.15 8.83 37.25
N GLN A 343 -1.22 8.14 37.90
CA GLN A 343 0.21 8.46 37.82
C GLN A 343 0.71 8.37 36.37
N ILE A 344 1.35 9.44 35.92
CA ILE A 344 2.02 9.47 34.62
C ILE A 344 3.31 8.67 34.72
N ARG A 345 3.38 7.57 33.97
CA ARG A 345 4.59 6.77 33.77
C ARG A 345 4.91 6.83 32.30
N PHE A 346 5.88 7.66 31.98
CA PHE A 346 6.22 8.01 30.61
C PHE A 346 7.36 7.15 30.09
N PHE A 347 7.20 6.57 28.91
CA PHE A 347 8.25 5.85 28.20
C PHE A 347 8.75 6.69 27.02
N TRP A 348 10.03 7.07 27.07
CA TRP A 348 10.69 7.77 25.99
C TRP A 348 10.92 6.81 24.82
N LEU A 349 10.39 7.17 23.65
CA LEU A 349 10.69 6.55 22.36
C LEU A 349 10.33 5.06 22.25
N ILE A 350 9.05 4.76 22.03
CA ILE A 350 8.60 3.38 21.83
C ILE A 350 8.98 2.82 20.46
N SER A 351 9.29 1.52 20.47
CA SER A 351 9.26 0.64 19.31
C SER A 351 8.02 -0.25 19.38
N PRO A 352 7.23 -0.40 18.30
CA PRO A 352 6.07 -1.29 18.27
C PRO A 352 6.39 -2.74 18.67
N TYR A 353 7.64 -3.18 18.43
CA TYR A 353 8.09 -4.52 18.77
C TYR A 353 8.04 -4.82 20.28
N TYR A 354 8.28 -3.80 21.12
CA TYR A 354 8.28 -3.93 22.58
C TYR A 354 6.98 -3.44 23.22
N TYR A 355 5.98 -3.08 22.43
CA TYR A 355 4.75 -2.44 22.89
C TYR A 355 4.09 -3.20 24.06
N GLU A 356 3.85 -4.51 23.90
CA GLU A 356 3.15 -5.32 24.92
C GLU A 356 3.95 -5.32 26.24
N ARG A 357 5.27 -5.51 26.15
CA ARG A 357 6.15 -5.52 27.32
C ARG A 357 6.17 -4.17 28.04
N ILE A 358 6.21 -3.07 27.29
CA ILE A 358 6.19 -1.72 27.87
C ILE A 358 4.84 -1.45 28.56
N ARG A 359 3.72 -1.85 27.94
CA ARG A 359 2.41 -1.78 28.59
C ARG A 359 2.39 -2.58 29.89
N ASP A 360 2.86 -3.83 29.86
CA ASP A 360 2.79 -4.74 31.00
C ASP A 360 3.69 -4.30 32.18
N LEU A 361 4.74 -3.51 31.90
CA LEU A 361 5.54 -2.81 32.92
C LEU A 361 4.79 -1.66 33.61
N GLY A 362 3.59 -1.32 33.15
CA GLY A 362 2.73 -0.31 33.74
C GLY A 362 3.00 1.12 33.27
N PHE A 363 3.65 1.31 32.11
CA PHE A 363 3.75 2.64 31.49
C PHE A 363 2.38 3.09 30.96
N THR A 364 2.08 4.38 31.13
CA THR A 364 0.78 4.96 30.79
C THR A 364 0.86 5.94 29.61
N HIS A 365 2.03 6.49 29.31
CA HIS A 365 2.25 7.43 28.20
C HIS A 365 3.44 6.99 27.37
N LEU A 366 3.25 6.86 26.07
CA LEU A 366 4.27 6.35 25.16
C LEU A 366 4.55 7.38 24.07
N LEU A 367 5.80 7.82 23.97
CA LEU A 367 6.26 8.69 22.89
C LEU A 367 6.62 7.86 21.66
N ASN A 368 5.90 8.06 20.57
CA ASN A 368 6.20 7.38 19.32
C ASN A 368 7.42 8.01 18.63
N THR A 369 8.35 7.16 18.20
CA THR A 369 9.59 7.55 17.51
C THR A 369 9.44 7.67 16.00
N TYR A 370 8.31 7.25 15.42
CA TYR A 370 8.26 6.91 13.99
C TYR A 370 8.77 8.03 13.07
N PHE A 371 10.04 7.91 12.69
CA PHE A 371 10.71 8.70 11.68
C PHE A 371 10.13 8.32 10.31
N GLY A 372 9.85 9.31 9.45
CA GLY A 372 9.47 9.06 8.05
C GLY A 372 8.00 9.23 7.68
N SER A 373 7.18 9.86 8.54
CA SER A 373 5.81 10.27 8.19
C SER A 373 5.75 11.53 7.33
N LEU A 374 6.86 12.25 7.24
CA LEU A 374 6.95 13.56 6.62
C LEU A 374 7.84 13.44 5.39
N ASP A 375 7.27 13.72 4.22
CA ASP A 375 8.07 13.96 3.02
C ASP A 375 8.27 15.46 2.89
N SER A 376 9.35 15.94 3.49
CA SER A 376 9.71 17.37 3.42
C SER A 376 10.21 17.80 2.04
N ARG A 377 10.49 16.88 1.11
CA ARG A 377 10.76 17.24 -0.30
C ARG A 377 9.48 17.66 -1.01
N THR A 378 8.38 16.96 -0.72
CA THR A 378 7.07 17.27 -1.31
C THR A 378 6.23 18.18 -0.42
N GLY A 379 6.67 18.45 0.81
CA GLY A 379 5.94 19.25 1.80
C GLY A 379 4.66 18.57 2.28
N ARG A 380 4.63 17.23 2.27
CA ARG A 380 3.42 16.45 2.55
C ARG A 380 3.60 15.48 3.71
N PHE A 381 2.56 15.37 4.52
CA PHE A 381 2.41 14.27 5.48
C PHE A 381 1.93 13.00 4.75
N SER A 382 2.52 11.86 5.09
CA SER A 382 2.19 10.56 4.52
C SER A 382 0.88 10.02 5.08
N GLU A 383 -0.12 9.84 4.22
CA GLU A 383 -1.42 9.26 4.60
C GLU A 383 -1.27 7.83 5.14
N ALA A 384 -0.45 7.00 4.49
CA ALA A 384 -0.16 5.64 4.96
C ALA A 384 0.45 5.66 6.37
N SER A 385 1.29 6.65 6.65
CA SER A 385 1.87 6.84 7.98
C SER A 385 0.85 7.31 9.02
N ALA A 386 -0.16 8.10 8.61
CA ALA A 386 -1.26 8.49 9.49
C ALA A 386 -2.14 7.29 9.86
N VAL A 387 -2.44 6.41 8.89
CA VAL A 387 -3.19 5.17 9.13
C VAL A 387 -2.49 4.31 10.17
N ASN A 388 -1.19 4.02 10.00
CA ASN A 388 -0.42 3.23 10.96
C ASN A 388 -0.40 3.85 12.37
N ARG A 389 -0.32 5.20 12.46
CA ARG A 389 -0.39 5.91 13.76
C ARG A 389 -1.75 5.76 14.40
N ARG A 390 -2.82 5.93 13.64
CA ARG A 390 -4.19 5.74 14.13
C ARG A 390 -4.45 4.33 14.60
N GLU A 391 -3.93 3.32 13.91
CA GLU A 391 -4.02 1.92 14.35
C GLU A 391 -3.30 1.68 15.68
N LEU A 392 -2.10 2.24 15.84
CA LEU A 392 -1.38 2.20 17.12
C LEU A 392 -2.15 2.95 18.22
N MET A 393 -2.69 4.12 17.90
CA MET A 393 -3.50 4.90 18.84
C MET A 393 -4.80 4.18 19.22
N ASP A 394 -5.44 3.46 18.30
CA ASP A 394 -6.59 2.58 18.57
C ASP A 394 -6.21 1.51 19.59
N LYS A 395 -5.07 0.84 19.36
CA LYS A 395 -4.54 -0.17 20.28
C LYS A 395 -4.25 0.41 21.67
N MET A 396 -3.58 1.56 21.72
CA MET A 396 -3.27 2.26 22.96
C MET A 396 -4.52 2.69 23.70
N LEU A 397 -5.53 3.21 23.00
CA LEU A 397 -6.81 3.59 23.59
C LEU A 397 -7.52 2.40 24.24
N ALA A 398 -7.52 1.25 23.56
CA ALA A 398 -8.09 0.02 24.09
C ALA A 398 -7.36 -0.49 25.34
N ASP A 399 -6.04 -0.29 25.39
CA ASP A 399 -5.22 -0.69 26.52
C ASP A 399 -5.15 0.37 27.64
N GLY A 400 -5.75 1.55 27.44
CA GLY A 400 -5.76 2.65 28.41
C GLY A 400 -4.52 3.56 28.41
N LEU A 401 -3.69 3.48 27.36
CA LEU A 401 -2.46 4.25 27.21
C LEU A 401 -2.67 5.53 26.40
N VAL A 402 -1.75 6.45 26.59
CA VAL A 402 -1.72 7.77 25.95
C VAL A 402 -0.60 7.83 24.92
N TYR A 403 -0.98 8.20 23.71
CA TYR A 403 -0.07 8.39 22.60
C TYR A 403 0.51 9.80 22.63
N LEU A 404 1.83 9.91 22.50
CA LEU A 404 2.53 11.17 22.32
C LEU A 404 3.29 11.14 20.99
N GLU A 405 3.14 12.19 20.17
CA GLU A 405 3.85 12.30 18.88
C GLU A 405 5.24 12.93 19.10
N SER A 406 6.28 12.38 18.48
CA SER A 406 7.56 13.08 18.32
C SER A 406 7.59 13.83 17.00
N SER A 407 7.72 15.17 17.05
CA SER A 407 7.81 16.02 15.86
C SER A 407 9.18 16.70 15.79
N ILE A 408 10.17 16.04 15.18
CA ILE A 408 11.55 16.53 15.09
C ILE A 408 11.85 17.29 13.79
N LEU A 409 10.94 18.17 13.35
CA LEU A 409 11.06 18.92 12.09
C LEU A 409 12.38 19.71 11.99
N ALA A 410 12.90 20.23 13.10
CA ALA A 410 14.16 20.97 13.15
C ALA A 410 15.39 20.13 12.75
N HIS A 411 15.32 18.80 12.93
CA HIS A 411 16.40 17.86 12.65
C HIS A 411 16.22 17.12 11.32
N ASP A 412 15.08 17.30 10.64
CA ASP A 412 14.81 16.66 9.36
C ASP A 412 15.90 16.99 8.36
N LYS A 413 16.53 15.94 7.81
CA LYS A 413 17.70 16.08 6.94
C LYS A 413 17.39 16.91 5.71
N SER A 414 16.25 16.71 5.06
CA SER A 414 15.88 17.45 3.85
C SER A 414 15.64 18.92 4.15
N ILE A 415 14.94 19.23 5.25
CA ILE A 415 14.68 20.62 5.65
C ILE A 415 15.99 21.32 6.02
N ARG A 416 16.81 20.74 6.91
CA ARG A 416 18.06 21.39 7.35
C ARG A 416 19.13 21.46 6.26
N THR A 417 19.09 20.59 5.25
CA THR A 417 19.95 20.73 4.06
C THR A 417 19.52 21.88 3.17
N LYS A 418 18.20 22.11 3.04
CA LYS A 418 17.63 23.22 2.24
C LYS A 418 17.76 24.57 2.94
N TYR A 419 17.58 24.60 4.26
CA TYR A 419 17.64 25.80 5.10
C TYR A 419 18.70 25.62 6.21
N PRO A 420 19.99 25.51 5.86
CA PRO A 420 21.04 25.26 6.83
C PRO A 420 21.33 26.52 7.63
N ARG A 421 21.76 26.35 8.88
CA ARG A 421 22.42 27.43 9.62
C ARG A 421 23.83 27.61 9.07
N ILE A 422 24.27 28.86 9.01
CA ILE A 422 25.60 29.21 8.50
C ILE A 422 26.47 29.64 9.67
N ARG A 423 27.65 29.04 9.81
CA ARG A 423 28.64 29.40 10.83
C ARG A 423 29.35 30.70 10.45
N LYS A 424 30.08 31.30 11.39
CA LYS A 424 30.85 32.55 11.17
C LYS A 424 31.82 32.44 9.98
N ASN A 425 32.41 31.28 9.76
CA ASN A 425 33.34 31.01 8.65
C ASN A 425 32.64 30.62 7.33
N GLY A 426 31.32 30.81 7.21
CA GLY A 426 30.54 30.50 6.01
C GLY A 426 30.14 29.03 5.84
N THR A 427 30.64 28.12 6.68
CA THR A 427 30.31 26.69 6.56
C THR A 427 28.92 26.36 7.08
N LYS A 428 28.30 25.29 6.55
CA LYS A 428 26.97 24.84 6.96
C LYS A 428 27.02 24.07 8.28
N ASN A 429 26.06 24.30 9.16
CA ASN A 429 25.82 23.45 10.32
C ASN A 429 24.94 22.26 9.92
N PRO A 430 25.39 21.01 10.12
CA PRO A 430 24.61 19.85 9.73
C PRO A 430 23.54 19.45 10.77
N LYS A 431 23.43 20.09 11.93
CA LYS A 431 22.55 19.57 13.00
C LYS A 431 21.14 20.15 12.98
N ASN A 432 21.01 21.45 12.72
CA ASN A 432 19.74 22.19 12.83
C ASN A 432 19.50 23.08 11.62
N LEU A 433 18.22 23.31 11.31
CA LEU A 433 17.77 24.31 10.33
C LEU A 433 17.88 25.74 10.85
N ASP A 434 17.91 26.72 9.93
CA ASP A 434 17.92 28.14 10.25
C ASP A 434 16.55 28.64 10.68
N ALA A 435 16.34 28.76 12.00
CA ALA A 435 15.05 29.14 12.58
C ALA A 435 14.61 30.57 12.23
N ALA A 436 15.55 31.45 11.86
CA ALA A 436 15.22 32.79 11.39
C ALA A 436 14.73 32.83 9.93
N ASN A 437 14.88 31.74 9.17
CA ASN A 437 14.47 31.69 7.76
C ASN A 437 12.93 31.56 7.64
N PRO A 438 12.22 32.54 7.06
CA PRO A 438 10.76 32.51 6.99
C PRO A 438 10.21 31.32 6.19
N ALA A 439 10.88 30.90 5.13
CA ALA A 439 10.44 29.77 4.32
C ALA A 439 10.61 28.43 5.05
N ALA A 440 11.63 28.31 5.91
CA ALA A 440 11.81 27.13 6.77
C ALA A 440 10.69 27.05 7.81
N LEU A 441 10.34 28.20 8.42
CA LEU A 441 9.25 28.31 9.38
C LEU A 441 7.90 27.95 8.75
N GLU A 442 7.58 28.54 7.59
CA GLU A 442 6.34 28.27 6.86
C GLU A 442 6.18 26.78 6.52
N LEU A 443 7.25 26.14 6.03
CA LEU A 443 7.25 24.71 5.75
C LEU A 443 7.00 23.87 7.02
N CYS A 444 7.70 24.18 8.12
CA CYS A 444 7.53 23.45 9.37
C CYS A 444 6.11 23.62 9.94
N VAL A 445 5.55 24.83 9.90
CA VAL A 445 4.18 25.11 10.33
C VAL A 445 3.17 24.36 9.47
N SER A 446 3.33 24.37 8.15
CA SER A 446 2.47 23.61 7.23
C SER A 446 2.48 22.12 7.53
N LEU A 447 3.67 21.53 7.71
CA LEU A 447 3.82 20.12 8.05
C LEU A 447 3.20 19.77 9.42
N ALA A 448 3.38 20.64 10.43
CA ALA A 448 2.76 20.45 11.74
C ALA A 448 1.23 20.53 11.68
N LYS A 449 0.66 21.46 10.91
CA LYS A 449 -0.79 21.57 10.67
C LYS A 449 -1.33 20.32 9.98
N GLN A 450 -0.63 19.81 8.97
CA GLN A 450 -1.00 18.57 8.28
C GLN A 450 -1.00 17.37 9.24
N ALA A 451 0.05 17.22 10.06
CA ALA A 451 0.10 16.16 11.06
C ALA A 451 -1.08 16.28 12.05
N ALA A 452 -1.31 17.47 12.61
CA ALA A 452 -2.41 17.72 13.54
C ALA A 452 -3.79 17.39 12.93
N ALA A 453 -4.04 17.78 11.67
CA ALA A 453 -5.28 17.46 10.98
C ALA A 453 -5.49 15.95 10.75
N MET A 454 -4.40 15.19 10.58
CA MET A 454 -4.48 13.76 10.26
C MET A 454 -4.64 12.87 11.49
N ILE A 455 -4.07 13.24 12.64
CA ILE A 455 -4.03 12.37 13.84
C ILE A 455 -4.48 13.03 15.15
N GLY A 456 -4.59 14.35 15.20
CA GLY A 456 -4.76 15.10 16.45
C GLY A 456 -6.15 15.01 17.08
N ASP A 457 -7.17 14.61 16.31
CA ASP A 457 -8.53 14.36 16.79
C ASP A 457 -8.70 12.98 17.46
N HIS A 458 -7.66 12.13 17.45
CA HIS A 458 -7.76 10.79 18.00
C HIS A 458 -7.75 10.82 19.54
N PRO A 459 -8.69 10.18 20.27
CA PRO A 459 -8.78 10.30 21.72
C PRO A 459 -7.61 9.71 22.53
N ALA A 460 -6.74 8.93 21.89
CA ALA A 460 -5.48 8.49 22.51
C ALA A 460 -4.38 9.56 22.48
N TYR A 461 -4.50 10.54 21.59
CA TYR A 461 -3.51 11.60 21.42
C TYR A 461 -3.49 12.50 22.66
N GLY A 462 -2.39 12.47 23.40
CA GLY A 462 -2.24 13.24 24.64
C GLY A 462 -1.24 14.39 24.56
N GLY A 463 -0.46 14.50 23.47
CA GLY A 463 0.54 15.54 23.37
C GLY A 463 1.57 15.32 22.28
N VAL A 464 2.48 16.28 22.18
CA VAL A 464 3.56 16.32 21.19
C VAL A 464 4.85 16.74 21.85
N LEU A 465 5.94 16.06 21.50
CA LEU A 465 7.30 16.55 21.68
C LEU A 465 7.64 17.42 20.46
N SER A 466 7.47 18.73 20.62
CA SER A 466 7.76 19.75 19.61
C SER A 466 9.27 19.95 19.48
N SER A 467 9.91 19.09 18.70
CA SER A 467 11.36 18.94 18.58
C SER A 467 12.04 18.35 19.81
N SER A 468 13.24 17.83 19.63
CA SER A 468 14.07 17.25 20.68
C SER A 468 15.48 17.74 20.50
N GLU A 469 16.21 18.07 21.58
CA GLU A 469 17.66 18.32 21.50
C GLU A 469 18.08 19.46 20.55
N VAL A 470 17.20 20.42 20.28
CA VAL A 470 17.51 21.58 19.41
C VAL A 470 18.74 22.33 19.91
N ARG A 471 18.99 22.35 21.23
CA ARG A 471 20.18 22.98 21.81
C ARG A 471 21.51 22.44 21.24
N ASP A 472 21.57 21.15 20.86
CA ASP A 472 22.81 20.42 20.52
C ASP A 472 23.43 20.82 19.15
N GLY A 473 22.87 21.86 18.52
CA GLY A 473 23.37 22.49 17.30
C GLY A 473 22.93 23.95 17.12
N SER A 474 22.56 24.65 18.21
CA SER A 474 21.90 25.96 18.18
C SER A 474 22.83 27.21 18.18
N HIS A 475 24.10 27.09 17.78
CA HIS A 475 25.05 28.23 17.63
C HIS A 475 24.52 29.39 16.77
N PRO A 476 24.86 30.66 17.01
CA PRO A 476 24.41 31.77 16.15
C PRO A 476 24.56 31.47 14.65
N SER A 477 23.49 31.74 13.88
CA SER A 477 23.50 31.64 12.43
C SER A 477 23.98 32.98 11.84
N PHE A 478 24.73 32.96 10.75
CA PHE A 478 25.25 34.18 10.11
C PHE A 478 24.55 34.46 8.77
N THR A 479 23.35 33.91 8.58
CA THR A 479 22.49 34.17 7.42
C THR A 479 21.95 35.60 7.44
N PRO A 480 21.57 36.18 6.27
CA PRO A 480 20.89 37.47 6.23
C PRO A 480 19.61 37.51 7.05
N HIS A 481 18.89 36.39 7.15
CA HIS A 481 17.68 36.30 7.96
C HIS A 481 17.96 36.46 9.46
N GLN A 482 19.00 35.79 9.98
CA GLN A 482 19.38 35.95 11.38
C GLN A 482 19.86 37.38 11.68
N LYS A 483 20.63 37.99 10.77
CA LYS A 483 21.09 39.39 10.90
C LYS A 483 19.98 40.43 10.81
N LYS A 484 18.82 40.08 10.24
CA LYS A 484 17.65 40.97 10.19
C LYS A 484 16.79 40.84 11.44
N ALA A 485 16.82 39.68 12.09
CA ALA A 485 16.03 39.38 13.29
C ALA A 485 16.65 39.93 14.59
N PHE A 486 17.91 40.38 14.53
CA PHE A 486 18.71 40.98 15.61
C PHE A 486 19.32 42.26 15.08
#